data_AF-A0A0N1MRV8-F1
#
_entry.id   AF-A0A0N1MRV8-F1
#
_cell.length_a   1.000
_cell.length_b   1.000
_cell.length_c   1.000
_cell.angle_alpha   90.00
_cell.angle_beta   90.00
_cell.angle_gamma   90.00
#
_symmetry.space_group_name_H-M   'P 1'
#
loop_
_entity.id
_entity.type
_entity.pdbx_description
1 polymer ?
#
loop_
_entity_poly.entity_id
_entity_poly.type
_entity_poly.pdbx_seq_one_letter_code
_entity_poly.pdbx_strand_id
1 'polypeptide(L)'
;MSREAHWNGNFRDLAASVTRMATFAPKGRIDLATVDNEIARLGRLWSVSNASNEDKLAAFLDAERLDEIDPFDRVQLAYVVDTCRESTSLSEAGRHLFSASRARRNSTNDADRIRKYLARFGLDFATIR
;
A
#
# COMPACT_ATOMS: atom_id res chain seq x y z
N MET A 1 -4.90 0.65 21.27
CA MET A 1 -4.82 -0.41 20.24
C MET A 1 -3.70 -0.05 19.29
N SER A 2 -2.76 -0.96 19.02
CA SER A 2 -1.69 -0.70 18.03
C SER A 2 -2.29 -0.69 16.62
N ARG A 3 -1.84 0.24 15.76
CA ARG A 3 -2.25 0.31 14.34
C ARG A 3 -1.84 -0.92 13.54
N GLU A 4 -0.87 -1.68 14.03
CA GLU A 4 -0.34 -2.86 13.35
C GLU A 4 -1.12 -4.14 13.67
N ALA A 5 -1.92 -4.12 14.74
CA ALA A 5 -2.65 -5.28 15.24
C ALA A 5 -3.98 -5.47 14.51
N HIS A 6 -3.92 -6.02 13.29
CA HIS A 6 -5.05 -6.07 12.36
C HIS A 6 -6.16 -7.06 12.75
N TRP A 7 -5.82 -8.19 13.41
CA TRP A 7 -6.76 -9.21 13.92
C TRP A 7 -8.01 -9.43 13.02
N ASN A 8 -7.79 -9.69 11.72
CA ASN A 8 -8.87 -9.72 10.71
C ASN A 8 -10.00 -10.73 11.02
N GLY A 9 -9.67 -11.85 11.68
CA GLY A 9 -10.63 -12.85 12.17
C GLY A 9 -11.14 -12.59 13.59
N ASN A 10 -10.90 -11.41 14.16
CA ASN A 10 -11.27 -10.99 15.51
C ASN A 10 -10.91 -12.04 16.57
N PHE A 11 -11.90 -12.54 17.31
CA PHE A 11 -11.73 -13.51 18.38
C PHE A 11 -11.14 -14.84 17.91
N ARG A 12 -11.40 -15.23 16.65
CA ARG A 12 -10.86 -16.47 16.09
C ARG A 12 -9.34 -16.41 15.99
N ASP A 13 -8.80 -15.28 15.54
CA ASP A 13 -7.36 -15.09 15.40
C ASP A 13 -6.70 -15.00 16.78
N LEU A 14 -7.36 -14.33 17.74
CA LEU A 14 -6.92 -14.29 19.14
C LEU A 14 -6.89 -15.70 19.76
N ALA A 15 -7.95 -16.49 19.59
CA ALA A 15 -8.02 -17.86 20.09
C ALA A 15 -6.94 -18.75 19.47
N ALA A 16 -6.65 -18.57 18.18
CA ALA A 16 -5.56 -19.26 17.50
C ALA A 16 -4.18 -18.84 18.05
N SER A 17 -4.00 -17.56 18.40
CA SER A 17 -2.78 -17.05 19.04
C SER A 17 -2.58 -17.63 20.44
N VAL A 18 -3.61 -17.60 21.28
CA VAL A 18 -3.57 -18.19 22.62
C VAL A 18 -3.31 -19.70 22.57
N THR A 19 -3.97 -20.42 21.66
CA THR A 19 -3.75 -21.87 21.47
C THR A 19 -2.30 -22.17 21.08
N ARG A 20 -1.69 -21.38 20.20
CA ARG A 20 -0.27 -21.55 19.85
C ARG A 20 0.64 -21.31 21.03
N MET A 21 0.45 -20.21 21.75
CA MET A 21 1.25 -19.91 22.94
C MET A 21 1.13 -21.00 24.00
N ALA A 22 -0.07 -21.53 24.23
CA ALA A 22 -0.29 -22.65 25.14
C ALA A 22 0.41 -23.94 24.66
N THR A 23 0.45 -24.18 23.35
CA THR A 23 1.10 -25.36 22.75
C THR A 23 2.62 -25.31 22.87
N PHE A 24 3.22 -24.13 22.69
CA PHE A 24 4.67 -23.94 22.74
C PHE A 24 5.21 -23.60 24.15
N ALA A 25 4.33 -23.49 25.15
CA ALA A 25 4.70 -23.19 26.52
C ALA A 25 5.43 -24.39 27.18
N PRO A 26 6.73 -24.30 27.48
CA PRO A 26 7.55 -25.45 27.90
C PRO A 26 7.18 -26.02 29.29
N LYS A 27 6.42 -25.29 30.10
CA LYS A 27 6.00 -25.71 31.47
C LYS A 27 4.49 -25.57 31.71
N GLY A 28 3.69 -25.58 30.64
CA GLY A 28 2.23 -25.36 30.75
C GLY A 28 1.86 -23.93 31.17
N ARG A 29 2.84 -23.03 31.29
CA ARG A 29 2.63 -21.60 31.52
C ARG A 29 3.24 -20.82 30.37
N ILE A 30 2.45 -19.95 29.76
CA ILE A 30 2.92 -19.01 28.75
C ILE A 30 3.90 -18.05 29.44
N ASP A 31 5.18 -18.14 29.06
CA ASP A 31 6.23 -17.25 29.55
C ASP A 31 6.49 -16.10 28.58
N LEU A 32 7.33 -15.14 28.99
CA LEU A 32 7.64 -13.96 28.18
C LEU A 32 8.27 -14.34 26.84
N ALA A 33 9.18 -15.33 26.83
CA ALA A 33 9.80 -15.79 25.59
C ALA A 33 8.78 -16.33 24.59
N THR A 34 7.76 -17.06 25.05
CA THR A 34 6.66 -17.54 24.21
C THR A 34 5.83 -16.37 23.66
N VAL A 35 5.56 -15.36 24.49
CA VAL A 35 4.83 -14.15 24.07
C VAL A 35 5.61 -13.38 23.02
N ASP A 36 6.91 -13.13 23.24
CA ASP A 36 7.76 -12.38 22.30
C ASP A 36 7.85 -13.07 20.94
N ASN A 37 7.94 -14.41 20.93
CA ASN A 37 7.90 -15.19 19.70
C ASN A 37 6.56 -15.07 18.95
N GLU A 38 5.44 -15.07 19.68
CA GLU A 38 4.12 -14.89 19.07
C GLU A 38 3.92 -13.45 18.58
N ILE A 39 4.41 -12.43 19.29
CA ILE A 39 4.41 -11.03 18.82
C ILE A 39 5.19 -10.92 17.51
N ALA A 40 6.41 -11.47 17.44
CA ALA A 40 7.22 -11.43 16.22
C ALA A 40 6.54 -12.17 15.05
N ARG A 41 5.86 -13.28 15.33
CA ARG A 41 5.07 -14.02 14.34
C ARG A 41 3.88 -13.20 13.84
N LEU A 42 3.11 -12.60 14.74
CA LEU A 42 1.96 -11.77 14.41
C LEU A 42 2.38 -10.53 13.60
N GLY A 43 3.50 -9.90 13.97
CA GLY A 43 4.09 -8.81 13.19
C GLY A 43 4.35 -9.21 11.73
N ARG A 44 4.95 -10.38 11.50
CA ARG A 44 5.14 -10.91 10.13
C ARG A 44 3.82 -11.23 9.44
N LEU A 45 2.88 -11.86 10.13
CA LEU A 45 1.57 -12.21 9.58
C LEU A 45 0.81 -10.97 9.09
N TRP A 46 0.77 -9.92 9.92
CA TRP A 46 0.12 -8.66 9.59
C TRP A 46 0.87 -7.88 8.52
N SER A 47 2.21 -7.91 8.53
CA SER A 47 3.03 -7.32 7.45
C SER A 47 2.76 -7.98 6.11
N VAL A 48 2.56 -9.31 6.05
CA VAL A 48 2.25 -10.02 4.80
C VAL A 48 0.83 -9.71 4.32
N SER A 49 -0.14 -9.57 5.21
CA SER A 49 -1.47 -9.06 4.82
C SER A 49 -1.43 -7.61 4.31
N ASN A 50 -0.42 -6.83 4.70
CA ASN A 50 -0.16 -5.51 4.13
C ASN A 50 0.65 -5.59 2.82
N ALA A 51 1.38 -6.68 2.57
CA ALA A 51 2.16 -6.89 1.34
C ALA A 51 1.31 -7.24 0.11
N SER A 52 0.02 -7.59 0.27
CA SER A 52 -0.94 -7.51 -0.86
C SER A 52 -1.20 -6.07 -1.32
N ASN A 53 -0.73 -5.10 -0.55
CA ASN A 53 -0.54 -3.71 -0.92
C ASN A 53 0.96 -3.47 -1.17
N GLU A 54 1.63 -4.42 -1.86
CA GLU A 54 2.98 -4.25 -2.40
C GLU A 54 3.06 -2.83 -2.95
N ASP A 55 3.98 -2.03 -2.41
CA ASP A 55 4.07 -0.62 -2.75
C ASP A 55 4.38 -0.58 -4.26
N LYS A 56 3.34 -0.44 -5.08
CA LYS A 56 3.42 -0.64 -6.54
C LYS A 56 4.42 0.31 -7.19
N LEU A 57 4.77 1.35 -6.43
CA LEU A 57 5.77 2.35 -6.74
C LEU A 57 7.20 1.88 -6.53
N ALA A 58 7.45 0.83 -5.75
CA ALA A 58 8.78 0.24 -5.53
C ALA A 58 9.40 -0.36 -6.81
N ALA A 59 8.58 -0.63 -7.84
CA ALA A 59 9.07 -1.01 -9.17
C ALA A 59 9.65 0.19 -9.96
N PHE A 60 9.34 1.42 -9.55
CA PHE A 60 9.66 2.65 -10.29
C PHE A 60 10.48 3.66 -9.48
N LEU A 61 10.46 3.55 -8.15
CA LEU A 61 11.11 4.45 -7.22
C LEU A 61 11.94 3.65 -6.22
N ASP A 62 13.16 4.11 -5.96
CA ASP A 62 14.03 3.55 -4.95
C ASP A 62 13.44 3.78 -3.54
N ALA A 63 13.82 2.93 -2.59
CA ALA A 63 13.31 2.98 -1.21
C ALA A 63 13.49 4.36 -0.55
N GLU A 64 14.63 5.03 -0.79
CA GLU A 64 14.90 6.37 -0.26
C GLU A 64 13.89 7.41 -0.78
N ARG A 65 13.63 7.43 -2.09
CA ARG A 65 12.64 8.34 -2.69
C ARG A 65 11.23 8.05 -2.19
N LEU A 66 10.91 6.78 -1.99
CA LEU A 66 9.62 6.38 -1.46
C LEU A 66 9.42 6.88 -0.03
N ASP A 67 10.44 6.84 0.80
CA ASP A 67 10.41 7.34 2.18
C ASP A 67 10.31 8.87 2.26
N GLU A 68 10.74 9.58 1.22
CA GLU A 68 10.55 11.03 1.09
C GLU A 68 9.14 11.45 0.66
N ILE A 69 8.30 10.51 0.16
CA ILE A 69 6.94 10.81 -0.27
C ILE A 69 5.98 10.59 0.90
N ASP A 70 5.20 11.63 1.20
CA ASP A 70 4.15 11.55 2.20
C ASP A 70 3.18 10.39 1.91
N PRO A 71 2.70 9.65 2.94
CA PRO A 71 1.74 8.57 2.74
C PRO A 71 0.47 8.98 1.98
N PHE A 72 0.06 10.26 2.10
CA PHE A 72 -1.05 10.82 1.33
C PHE A 72 -0.74 10.85 -0.17
N ASP A 73 0.43 11.37 -0.54
CA ASP A 73 0.87 11.47 -1.93
C ASP A 73 1.15 10.06 -2.52
N ARG A 74 1.66 9.10 -1.73
CA ARG A 74 1.88 7.71 -2.16
C ARG A 74 0.61 7.04 -2.69
N VAL A 75 -0.51 7.18 -1.97
CA VAL A 75 -1.79 6.58 -2.41
C VAL A 75 -2.27 7.18 -3.72
N GLN A 76 -2.19 8.51 -3.85
CA GLN A 76 -2.59 9.19 -5.08
C GLN A 76 -1.67 8.81 -6.25
N LEU A 77 -0.36 8.76 -6.03
CA LEU A 77 0.63 8.41 -7.04
C LEU A 77 0.44 6.97 -7.54
N ALA A 78 0.23 6.02 -6.63
CA ALA A 78 -0.04 4.62 -6.98
C ALA A 78 -1.27 4.50 -7.89
N TYR A 79 -2.36 5.18 -7.54
CA TYR A 79 -3.59 5.17 -8.36
C TYR A 79 -3.39 5.80 -9.75
N VAL A 80 -2.61 6.89 -9.84
CA VAL A 80 -2.27 7.53 -11.11
C VAL A 80 -1.43 6.60 -11.98
N VAL A 81 -0.42 5.94 -11.39
CA VAL A 81 0.45 4.99 -12.10
C VAL A 81 -0.34 3.80 -12.62
N ASP A 82 -1.18 3.18 -11.78
CA ASP A 82 -2.05 2.08 -12.18
C ASP A 82 -2.95 2.47 -13.37
N THR A 83 -3.62 3.62 -13.28
CA THR A 83 -4.48 4.11 -14.36
C THR A 83 -3.68 4.37 -15.64
N CYS A 84 -2.46 4.88 -15.52
CA CYS A 84 -1.58 5.10 -16.68
C CYS A 84 -1.17 3.78 -17.36
N ARG A 85 -0.93 2.71 -16.58
CA ARG A 85 -0.58 1.38 -17.10
C ARG A 85 -1.73 0.69 -17.81
N GLU A 86 -2.94 0.87 -17.30
CA GLU A 86 -4.17 0.34 -17.91
C GLU A 86 -4.59 1.12 -19.18
N SER A 87 -4.06 2.33 -19.37
CA SER A 87 -4.41 3.21 -20.47
C SER A 87 -3.45 3.12 -21.65
N THR A 88 -3.98 3.20 -22.87
CA THR A 88 -3.18 3.21 -24.11
C THR A 88 -2.48 4.54 -24.37
N SER A 89 -2.89 5.62 -23.71
CA SER A 89 -2.30 6.96 -23.82
C SER A 89 -2.58 7.84 -22.59
N LEU A 90 -1.77 8.89 -22.39
CA LEU A 90 -1.99 9.91 -21.35
C LEU A 90 -3.36 10.58 -21.45
N SER A 91 -3.86 10.78 -22.67
CA SER A 91 -5.20 11.35 -22.90
C SER A 91 -6.31 10.41 -22.45
N GLU A 92 -6.13 9.09 -22.56
CA GLU A 92 -7.07 8.11 -22.00
C GLU A 92 -7.01 8.08 -20.48
N ALA A 93 -5.82 8.00 -19.90
CA ALA A 93 -5.64 8.06 -18.44
C ALA A 93 -6.25 9.33 -17.85
N GLY A 94 -6.05 10.48 -18.50
CA GLY A 94 -6.64 11.77 -18.12
C GLY A 94 -8.16 11.76 -18.10
N ARG A 95 -8.78 11.17 -19.14
CA ARG A 95 -10.23 11.04 -19.23
C ARG A 95 -10.82 10.22 -18.09
N HIS A 96 -10.08 9.21 -17.60
CA HIS A 96 -10.45 8.39 -16.45
C HIS A 96 -10.25 9.13 -15.12
N LEU A 97 -9.03 9.62 -14.86
CA LEU A 97 -8.65 10.29 -13.61
C LEU A 97 -9.43 11.58 -13.35
N PHE A 98 -9.75 12.34 -14.40
CA PHE A 98 -10.42 13.64 -14.29
C PHE A 98 -11.89 13.62 -14.75
N SER A 99 -12.50 12.44 -14.83
CA SER A 99 -13.87 12.19 -15.31
C SER A 99 -14.95 13.13 -14.73
N ALA A 100 -14.86 13.46 -13.43
CA ALA A 100 -15.79 14.38 -12.79
C ALA A 100 -15.48 15.88 -13.08
N SER A 101 -14.20 16.25 -13.14
CA SER A 101 -13.79 17.65 -13.29
C SER A 101 -13.91 18.17 -14.74
N ARG A 102 -13.72 17.29 -15.72
CA ARG A 102 -13.89 17.60 -17.15
C ARG A 102 -15.33 17.98 -17.50
N ALA A 103 -16.32 17.44 -16.79
CA ALA A 103 -17.73 17.81 -17.00
C ALA A 103 -18.03 19.26 -16.60
N ARG A 104 -17.13 19.89 -15.83
CA ARG A 104 -17.27 21.24 -15.29
C ARG A 104 -16.32 22.26 -15.93
N ARG A 105 -15.47 21.88 -16.90
CA ARG A 105 -14.42 22.73 -17.47
C ARG A 105 -14.46 22.77 -19.00
N ASN A 106 -14.27 23.97 -19.56
CA ASN A 106 -14.28 24.22 -21.01
C ASN A 106 -12.96 23.88 -21.73
N SER A 107 -11.84 23.83 -21.01
CA SER A 107 -10.53 23.46 -21.56
C SER A 107 -9.89 22.42 -20.65
N THR A 108 -9.52 21.30 -21.24
CA THR A 108 -9.15 20.08 -20.52
C THR A 108 -7.84 19.55 -21.11
N ASN A 109 -6.70 20.06 -20.62
CA ASN A 109 -5.38 19.51 -20.94
C ASN A 109 -4.95 18.51 -19.86
N ASP A 110 -5.71 17.43 -19.74
CA ASP A 110 -5.51 16.41 -18.70
C ASP A 110 -4.18 15.67 -18.85
N ALA A 111 -3.76 15.43 -20.10
CA ALA A 111 -2.49 14.78 -20.39
C ALA A 111 -1.29 15.58 -19.84
N ASP A 112 -1.30 16.91 -20.00
CA ASP A 112 -0.24 17.77 -19.44
C ASP A 112 -0.26 17.79 -17.91
N ARG A 113 -1.45 17.75 -17.30
CA ARG A 113 -1.57 17.69 -15.83
C ARG A 113 -0.98 16.40 -15.27
N ILE A 114 -1.24 15.26 -15.91
CA ILE A 114 -0.64 13.98 -15.51
C ILE A 114 0.87 14.03 -15.69
N ARG A 115 1.36 14.52 -16.84
CA ARG A 115 2.79 14.63 -17.11
C ARG A 115 3.52 15.46 -16.04
N LYS A 116 2.97 16.63 -15.70
CA LYS A 116 3.53 17.48 -14.63
C LYS A 116 3.47 16.82 -13.26
N TYR A 117 2.40 16.08 -12.98
CA TYR A 117 2.24 15.35 -11.73
C TYR A 117 3.29 14.23 -11.59
N LEU A 118 3.46 13.38 -12.60
CA LEU A 118 4.48 12.33 -12.61
C LEU A 118 5.90 12.90 -12.52
N ALA A 119 6.17 13.99 -13.24
CA ALA A 119 7.47 14.66 -13.21
C ALA A 119 7.86 15.18 -11.82
N ARG A 120 6.90 15.55 -10.95
CA ARG A 120 7.18 15.92 -9.55
C ARG A 120 7.84 14.79 -8.77
N PHE A 121 7.56 13.55 -9.15
CA PHE A 121 8.13 12.34 -8.54
C PHE A 121 9.27 11.74 -9.37
N GLY A 122 9.75 12.44 -10.41
CA GLY A 122 10.79 11.94 -11.30
C GLY A 122 10.33 10.80 -12.23
N LEU A 123 9.02 10.61 -12.38
CA LEU A 123 8.44 9.58 -13.24
C LEU A 123 8.02 10.18 -14.59
N ASP A 124 8.12 9.38 -15.64
CA ASP A 124 7.55 9.68 -16.95
C ASP A 124 6.62 8.56 -17.41
N PHE A 125 5.63 8.90 -18.23
CA PHE A 125 4.66 7.96 -18.77
C PHE A 125 5.33 6.83 -19.56
N ALA A 126 6.43 7.12 -20.26
CA ALA A 126 7.19 6.10 -20.99
C ALA A 126 7.91 5.12 -20.05
N THR A 127 8.27 5.55 -18.83
CA THR A 127 8.99 4.73 -17.85
C THR A 127 8.07 3.84 -17.03
N ILE A 128 6.84 4.29 -16.78
CA ILE A 128 5.88 3.55 -15.93
C ILE A 128 4.97 2.59 -16.71
N ARG A 129 4.98 2.63 -18.04
CA ARG A 129 4.14 1.81 -18.91
C ARG A 129 4.71 0.42 -19.15
#